data_AF-A0A832MHN5-F1
#
_entry.id   AF-A0A832MHN5-F1
#
_cell.length_a   1.000
_cell.length_b   1.000
_cell.length_c   1.000
_cell.angle_alpha   90.00
_cell.angle_beta   90.00
_cell.angle_gamma   90.00
#
_symmetry.space_group_name_H-M   'P 1'
#
loop_
_entity.id
_entity.type
_entity.pdbx_description
1 polymer ?
#
loop_
_entity_poly.entity_id
_entity_poly.type
_entity_poly.pdbx_seq_one_letter_code
_entity_poly.pdbx_strand_id
1 'polypeptide(L)'
;MPEQEIPPTIFHMLEKNLGKKIRVILDPSYGFEGVLAAVTREPSGIWLSDAEAIILRSTIAQPIPQVAGREERSEIFVHLNSVQRIEVLHAPLRR
;
A
#
# COMPACT_ATOMS: atom_id res chain seq x y z
N MET A 1 20.42 -25.72 18.81
CA MET A 1 20.47 -25.32 17.39
C MET A 1 19.86 -23.93 17.34
N PRO A 2 20.56 -22.88 16.88
CA PRO A 2 19.92 -21.59 16.70
C PRO A 2 18.83 -21.79 15.63
N GLU A 3 17.59 -21.44 15.95
CA GLU A 3 16.52 -21.37 14.97
C GLU A 3 17.00 -20.45 13.84
N GLN A 4 17.13 -21.00 12.63
CA GLN A 4 17.35 -20.17 11.45
C GLN A 4 16.15 -19.25 11.31
N GLU A 5 16.29 -17.98 11.69
CA GLU A 5 15.29 -16.96 11.41
C GLU A 5 15.17 -16.82 9.89
N ILE A 6 14.22 -17.55 9.32
CA ILE A 6 13.85 -17.43 7.91
C ILE A 6 13.45 -15.96 7.71
N PRO A 7 14.07 -15.23 6.76
CA PRO A 7 13.71 -13.86 6.49
C PRO A 7 12.20 -13.74 6.23
N PRO A 8 11.51 -12.78 6.87
CA PRO A 8 10.08 -12.65 6.70
C PRO A 8 9.76 -12.38 5.22
N THR A 9 8.90 -13.21 4.63
CA THR A 9 8.43 -13.03 3.26
C THR A 9 7.58 -11.74 3.16
N ILE A 10 7.41 -11.20 1.97
CA ILE A 10 6.48 -10.07 1.72
C ILE A 10 5.08 -10.37 2.26
N PHE A 11 4.57 -11.60 2.11
CA PHE A 11 3.26 -12.00 2.65
C PHE A 11 3.19 -11.84 4.17
N HIS A 12 4.15 -12.39 4.92
CA HIS A 12 4.27 -12.15 6.37
C HIS A 12 4.34 -10.67 6.74
N MET A 13 5.03 -9.83 5.95
CA MET A 13 5.08 -8.38 6.20
C MET A 13 3.72 -7.70 5.95
N LEU A 14 2.99 -8.10 4.92
CA LEU A 14 1.67 -7.58 4.60
C LEU A 14 0.62 -8.04 5.63
N GLU A 15 0.64 -9.31 5.99
CA GLU A 15 -0.24 -9.91 7.01
C GLU A 15 -0.12 -9.17 8.35
N LYS A 16 1.10 -8.78 8.76
CA LYS A 16 1.34 -7.95 9.96
C LYS A 16 0.73 -6.54 9.91
N ASN A 17 0.30 -6.07 8.75
CA ASN A 17 -0.26 -4.75 8.54
C ASN A 17 -1.75 -4.80 8.13
N LEU A 18 -2.42 -5.95 8.26
CA LEU A 18 -3.87 -6.06 8.10
C LEU A 18 -4.60 -5.04 8.98
N GLY A 19 -5.66 -4.45 8.45
CA GLY A 19 -6.46 -3.41 9.10
C GLY A 19 -5.81 -2.04 9.17
N LYS A 20 -4.56 -1.87 8.71
CA LYS A 20 -3.90 -0.56 8.64
C LYS A 20 -4.21 0.14 7.32
N LYS A 21 -4.24 1.48 7.36
CA LYS A 21 -4.28 2.29 6.16
C LYS A 21 -2.92 2.23 5.45
N ILE A 22 -2.93 1.88 4.18
CA ILE A 22 -1.72 1.78 3.36
C ILE A 22 -1.88 2.60 2.08
N ARG A 23 -0.75 2.97 1.49
CA ARG A 23 -0.65 3.52 0.15
C ARG A 23 0.09 2.52 -0.73
N VAL A 24 -0.53 2.17 -1.85
CA VAL A 24 0.00 1.24 -2.86
C VAL A 24 0.32 2.06 -4.10
N ILE A 25 1.58 2.07 -4.51
CA ILE A 25 2.06 2.87 -5.64
C ILE A 25 2.31 1.92 -6.81
N LEU A 26 1.60 2.14 -7.92
CA LEU A 26 1.75 1.35 -9.14
C LEU A 26 2.82 1.96 -10.06
N ASP A 27 2.82 3.29 -10.16
CA ASP A 27 3.81 4.06 -10.92
C ASP A 27 4.04 5.44 -10.25
N PRO A 28 5.02 6.25 -10.71
CA PRO A 28 5.35 7.52 -10.07
C PRO A 28 4.19 8.54 -9.95
N SER A 29 3.12 8.37 -10.73
CA SER A 29 2.00 9.29 -10.83
C SER A 29 0.66 8.72 -10.36
N TYR A 30 0.59 7.42 -10.05
CA TYR A 30 -0.67 6.74 -9.77
C TYR A 30 -0.56 5.64 -8.72
N GLY A 31 -1.60 5.51 -7.90
CA GLY A 31 -1.69 4.48 -6.90
C GLY A 31 -3.06 4.42 -6.23
N PHE A 32 -3.11 3.72 -5.11
CA PHE A 32 -4.29 3.58 -4.27
C PHE A 32 -3.97 3.84 -2.81
N GLU A 33 -4.92 4.42 -2.08
CA GLU A 33 -4.92 4.42 -0.62
C GLU A 33 -6.14 3.66 -0.13
N GLY A 34 -6.02 2.93 0.98
CA GLY A 34 -7.14 2.21 1.55
C GLY A 34 -6.71 1.41 2.77
N VAL A 35 -7.65 0.70 3.39
CA VAL A 35 -7.36 -0.21 4.51
C VAL A 35 -7.01 -1.58 3.95
N LEU A 36 -5.88 -2.15 4.36
CA LEU A 36 -5.47 -3.50 3.96
C LEU A 36 -6.43 -4.54 4.56
N ALA A 37 -7.39 -5.00 3.75
CA ALA A 37 -8.46 -5.89 4.18
C ALA A 37 -8.06 -7.37 4.14
N ALA A 38 -7.32 -7.79 3.10
CA ALA A 38 -6.84 -9.15 2.95
C ALA A 38 -5.56 -9.24 2.11
N VAL A 39 -4.84 -10.35 2.28
CA VAL A 39 -3.66 -10.71 1.48
C VAL A 39 -3.92 -12.08 0.86
N THR A 40 -3.75 -12.21 -0.46
CA THR A 40 -3.94 -13.46 -1.19
C THR A 40 -2.63 -13.92 -1.80
N ARG A 41 -2.40 -15.24 -1.82
CA ARG A 41 -1.19 -15.84 -2.42
C ARG A 41 -1.40 -16.29 -3.86
N GLU A 42 -2.63 -16.69 -4.21
CA GLU A 42 -3.02 -17.15 -5.55
C GLU A 42 -4.38 -16.53 -5.94
N PRO A 43 -4.41 -15.49 -6.81
CA PRO A 43 -3.26 -14.71 -7.29
C PRO A 43 -2.57 -13.91 -6.18
N SER A 44 -1.30 -13.58 -6.36
CA SER A 44 -0.53 -12.82 -5.36
C SER A 44 -0.98 -11.37 -5.33
N GLY A 45 -1.66 -10.97 -4.26
CA GLY A 45 -2.35 -9.70 -4.22
C GLY A 45 -2.82 -9.26 -2.85
N ILE A 46 -3.41 -8.08 -2.84
CA ILE A 46 -3.99 -7.46 -1.66
C ILE A 46 -5.35 -6.89 -2.00
N TRP A 47 -6.25 -6.95 -1.01
CA TRP A 47 -7.54 -6.29 -1.06
C TRP A 47 -7.48 -5.02 -0.22
N LEU A 48 -7.96 -3.92 -0.80
CA LEU A 48 -8.16 -2.66 -0.09
C LEU A 48 -9.66 -2.40 0.06
N SER A 49 -10.08 -2.08 1.28
CA SER A 49 -11.40 -1.50 1.55
C SER A 49 -11.30 0.01 1.74
N ASP A 50 -12.42 0.71 1.56
CA ASP A 50 -12.50 2.17 1.61
C ASP A 50 -11.41 2.81 0.73
N ALA A 51 -11.23 2.24 -0.47
CA ALA A 51 -10.11 2.58 -1.32
C ALA A 51 -10.33 3.92 -2.05
N GLU A 52 -9.25 4.59 -2.37
CA GLU A 52 -9.25 5.78 -3.21
C GLU A 52 -8.14 5.62 -4.23
N ALA A 53 -8.45 5.80 -5.51
CA ALA A 53 -7.44 6.00 -6.52
C ALA A 53 -6.80 7.37 -6.29
N ILE A 54 -5.47 7.40 -6.18
CA ILE A 54 -4.72 8.63 -5.93
C ILE A 54 -3.87 8.98 -7.14
N ILE A 55 -3.87 10.27 -7.47
CA ILE A 55 -2.95 10.83 -8.47
C ILE A 55 -1.82 11.48 -7.69
N LEU A 56 -0.60 11.01 -7.92
CA LEU A 56 0.63 11.56 -7.36
C LEU A 56 1.24 12.57 -8.31
N ARG A 57 1.68 13.71 -7.79
CA ARG A 57 2.47 14.70 -8.55
C ARG A 57 3.68 15.15 -7.75
N SER A 58 4.81 15.24 -8.44
CA SER A 58 6.00 15.95 -7.97
C SER A 58 6.20 17.20 -8.82
N THR A 59 6.83 18.21 -8.26
CA THR A 59 7.24 19.43 -8.97
C THR A 59 8.73 19.66 -8.76
N ILE A 60 9.36 20.53 -9.56
CA ILE A 60 10.77 20.90 -9.36
C ILE A 60 10.98 21.49 -7.94
N ALA A 61 10.01 22.26 -7.44
CA ALA A 61 10.05 22.82 -6.10
C ALA A 61 9.74 21.79 -4.99
N GLN A 62 9.06 20.68 -5.32
CA GLN A 62 8.67 19.63 -4.37
C GLN A 62 8.84 18.25 -5.01
N PRO A 63 10.05 17.66 -4.94
CA PRO A 63 10.38 16.43 -5.65
C PRO A 63 9.72 15.19 -5.04
N ILE A 64 9.26 15.27 -3.79
CA ILE A 64 8.55 14.19 -3.10
C ILE A 64 7.10 14.19 -3.59
N PRO A 65 6.63 13.12 -4.27
CA PRO A 65 5.27 13.06 -4.80
C PRO A 65 4.22 13.29 -3.71
N GLN A 66 3.28 14.19 -3.97
CA GLN A 66 2.13 14.48 -3.12
C GLN A 66 0.84 14.03 -3.81
N VAL A 67 -0.19 13.75 -3.01
CA VAL A 67 -1.52 13.43 -3.53
C VAL A 67 -2.16 14.71 -4.09
N ALA A 68 -2.35 14.76 -5.40
CA ALA A 68 -2.93 15.88 -6.13
C ALA A 68 -4.43 15.67 -6.44
N GLY A 69 -4.93 14.45 -6.36
CA GLY A 69 -6.33 14.10 -6.58
C GLY A 69 -6.68 12.75 -6.00
N ARG A 70 -7.96 12.55 -5.69
CA ARG A 70 -8.55 11.33 -5.14
C ARG A 70 -9.83 11.00 -5.89
N GLU A 71 -10.06 9.73 -6.16
CA GLU A 71 -11.33 9.21 -6.69
C GLU A 71 -11.74 7.99 -5.85
N GLU A 72 -12.93 8.02 -5.28
CA GLU A 72 -13.43 6.94 -4.42
C GLU A 72 -13.56 5.62 -5.19
N ARG A 73 -13.13 4.55 -4.55
CA ARG A 73 -13.22 3.16 -5.00
C ARG A 73 -13.67 2.31 -3.81
N SER A 74 -14.82 1.63 -3.87
CA SER A 74 -15.33 0.92 -2.69
C SER A 74 -14.38 -0.19 -2.19
N GLU A 75 -14.17 -1.22 -3.01
CA GLU A 75 -13.22 -2.31 -2.74
C GLU A 75 -12.43 -2.60 -4.00
N ILE A 76 -11.12 -2.80 -3.86
CA ILE A 76 -10.26 -3.13 -4.99
C ILE A 76 -9.29 -4.24 -4.67
N PHE A 77 -9.00 -5.05 -5.69
CA PHE A 77 -7.90 -6.00 -5.69
C PHE A 77 -6.71 -5.42 -6.43
N VAL A 78 -5.52 -5.51 -5.83
CA VAL A 78 -4.26 -5.11 -6.47
C VAL A 78 -3.33 -6.30 -6.54
N HIS A 79 -2.93 -6.66 -7.77
CA HIS A 79 -1.95 -7.71 -8.01
C HIS A 79 -0.54 -7.22 -7.65
N LEU A 80 0.23 -7.98 -6.87
CA LEU A 80 1.54 -7.55 -6.36
C LEU A 80 2.56 -7.30 -7.46
N ASN A 81 2.50 -8.04 -8.58
CA ASN A 81 3.34 -7.80 -9.76
C ASN A 81 3.20 -6.40 -10.37
N SER A 82 2.11 -5.67 -10.09
CA SER A 82 1.88 -4.32 -10.58
C SER A 82 2.31 -3.24 -9.57
N VAL A 83 2.76 -3.65 -8.38
CA VAL A 83 3.09 -2.75 -7.28
C VAL A 83 4.58 -2.41 -7.29
N GLN A 84 4.89 -1.12 -7.35
CA GLN A 84 6.25 -0.62 -7.20
C GLN A 84 6.63 -0.46 -5.72
N ARG A 85 5.70 0.01 -4.89
CA ARG A 85 5.95 0.29 -3.47
C ARG A 85 4.67 0.25 -2.65
N ILE A 86 4.78 -0.20 -1.40
CA ILE A 86 3.72 -0.15 -0.39
C ILE A 86 4.23 0.66 0.81
N GLU A 87 3.45 1.64 1.24
CA GLU A 87 3.75 2.51 2.38
C GLU A 87 2.65 2.33 3.43
N VAL A 88 3.04 2.08 4.69
CA VAL A 88 2.08 2.03 5.80
C VAL A 88 1.87 3.44 6.32
N LEU A 89 0.64 3.94 6.18
CA LEU A 89 0.28 5.28 6.62
C LEU A 89 -0.02 5.24 8.13
N HIS A 90 0.88 5.79 8.93
CA HIS A 90 0.66 5.93 10.36
C HIS A 90 -0.17 7.20 10.58
N ALA A 91 -1.26 7.08 11.33
CA ALA A 91 -1.91 8.28 11.85
C ALA A 91 -0.88 9.05 12.69
N PRO A 92 -0.73 10.37 12.51
CA PRO A 92 0.15 11.14 13.37
C PRO A 92 -0.32 10.95 14.81
N LEU A 93 0.61 10.56 15.70
CA LEU A 93 0.35 10.55 17.14
C LEU A 93 -0.09 11.97 17.51
N ARG A 94 -1.39 12.18 17.80
CA ARG A 94 -1.84 13.42 18.42
C ARG A 94 -1.16 13.49 19.79
N ARG A 95 -0.16 14.35 19.93
CA ARG A 95 0.40 14.76 21.22
C ARG A 95 -0.43 15.90 21.79
#